data_AF-A0A211ZL44-F1
#
_entry.id   AF-A0A211ZL44-F1
#
_cell.length_a   1.000
_cell.length_b   1.000
_cell.length_c   1.000
_cell.angle_alpha   90.00
_cell.angle_beta   90.00
_cell.angle_gamma   90.00
#
_symmetry.space_group_name_H-M   'P 1'
#
loop_
_entity.id
_entity.type
_entity.pdbx_description
1 polymer ?
#
loop_
_entity_poly.entity_id
_entity_poly.type
_entity_poly.pdbx_seq_one_letter_code
_entity_poly.pdbx_strand_id
1 'polypeptide(L)'
;MGVLPSALSSNGYDLDCSPARLGWLAPSDPAEPFAALRSRYDSEGYLWLRSLLPRAAVLEFRRHVFAQFAEFGLLAEGTDPVEGKASDRSPDPASRGRLMELVRSAAFESFCLMPELWRFIDQLIGGNSTLHRRKILRFTRPGDPASTGAHYDLIYLRAGTDRLVTAWIPIGDVPVRMGGLLYLEGSHRLGREMEAEFGRRNAGLSPEERISAYNRNMTETGWISKDLPAMAERFGSRWLAADYAAGDVVLHSPYMIHAATRNDDPDGTMRLSADIRFQDVRDDADPRWGSHWSLGDGL
;
A
#
# COMPACT_ATOMS: atom_id res chain seq x y z
N MET A 1 -21.42 -5.23 -0.63
CA MET A 1 -20.63 -4.01 -0.37
C MET A 1 -21.49 -3.08 0.47
N GLY A 2 -20.89 -2.34 1.40
CA GLY A 2 -21.60 -1.38 2.25
C GLY A 2 -22.01 -0.11 1.50
N VAL A 3 -22.65 0.81 2.22
CA VAL A 3 -22.84 2.19 1.76
C VAL A 3 -21.49 2.90 1.83
N LEU A 4 -21.11 3.62 0.77
CA LEU A 4 -19.87 4.42 0.80
C LEU A 4 -19.93 5.41 1.97
N PRO A 5 -18.79 5.66 2.64
CA PRO A 5 -18.76 6.58 3.76
C PRO A 5 -19.13 7.99 3.29
N SER A 6 -19.82 8.74 4.15
CA SER A 6 -20.23 10.11 3.84
C SER A 6 -19.12 11.14 4.06
N ALA A 7 -18.00 10.74 4.66
CA ALA A 7 -16.85 11.59 4.92
C ALA A 7 -15.57 10.77 4.88
N LEU A 8 -14.61 11.24 4.09
CA LEU A 8 -13.22 10.78 4.05
C LEU A 8 -12.32 11.98 3.85
N SER A 9 -11.15 11.98 4.47
CA SER A 9 -10.16 13.03 4.28
C SER A 9 -8.77 12.45 4.04
N SER A 10 -7.91 13.20 3.36
CA SER A 10 -6.49 12.87 3.20
C SER A 10 -5.67 14.15 3.21
N ASN A 11 -4.65 14.23 4.07
CA ASN A 11 -3.72 15.37 4.15
C ASN A 11 -4.41 16.75 4.25
N GLY A 12 -5.54 16.83 4.95
CA GLY A 12 -6.31 18.07 5.13
C GLY A 12 -7.31 18.40 4.02
N TYR A 13 -7.50 17.51 3.04
CA TYR A 13 -8.49 17.64 1.97
C TYR A 13 -9.63 16.64 2.17
N ASP A 14 -10.87 17.13 2.17
CA ASP A 14 -12.07 16.30 2.21
C ASP A 14 -12.40 15.75 0.82
N LEU A 15 -12.64 14.45 0.72
CA LEU A 15 -12.99 13.79 -0.53
C LEU A 15 -14.45 14.05 -0.89
N ASP A 16 -14.71 14.30 -2.17
CA ASP A 16 -16.06 14.21 -2.73
C ASP A 16 -16.51 12.75 -2.70
N CYS A 17 -17.40 12.43 -1.76
CA CYS A 17 -17.94 11.10 -1.55
C CYS A 17 -19.17 10.79 -2.44
N SER A 18 -19.48 11.64 -3.42
CA SER A 18 -20.51 11.36 -4.41
C SER A 18 -20.12 10.19 -5.32
N PRO A 19 -21.08 9.44 -5.89
CA PRO A 19 -20.78 8.31 -6.79
C PRO A 19 -19.95 8.67 -8.03
N ALA A 20 -19.89 9.96 -8.38
CA ALA A 20 -19.08 10.47 -9.49
C ALA A 20 -17.59 10.58 -9.15
N ARG A 21 -17.23 10.64 -7.85
CA ARG A 21 -15.85 10.86 -7.37
C ARG A 21 -15.36 9.82 -6.37
N LEU A 22 -16.26 9.01 -5.80
CA LEU A 22 -15.93 7.87 -4.96
C LEU A 22 -16.71 6.62 -5.41
N GLY A 23 -16.01 5.50 -5.51
CA GLY A 23 -16.56 4.20 -5.88
C GLY A 23 -15.99 3.07 -5.02
N TRP A 24 -16.45 1.85 -5.25
CA TRP A 24 -15.92 0.65 -4.62
C TRP A 24 -14.94 -0.06 -5.55
N LEU A 25 -13.86 -0.63 -4.99
CA LEU A 25 -13.08 -1.65 -5.68
C LEU A 25 -13.94 -2.87 -5.99
N ALA A 26 -13.71 -3.47 -7.15
CA ALA A 26 -14.31 -4.74 -7.51
C ALA A 26 -13.52 -5.89 -6.87
N PRO A 27 -14.16 -6.74 -6.03
CA PRO A 27 -13.50 -7.90 -5.47
C PRO A 27 -13.20 -8.91 -6.58
N SER A 28 -12.12 -9.65 -6.39
CA SER A 28 -11.72 -10.79 -7.21
C SER A 28 -11.68 -12.03 -6.33
N ASP A 29 -12.22 -13.13 -6.82
CA ASP A 29 -12.10 -14.41 -6.13
C ASP A 29 -10.77 -15.06 -6.55
N PRO A 30 -9.87 -15.37 -5.61
CA PRO A 30 -8.58 -15.99 -5.93
C PRO A 30 -8.71 -17.38 -6.57
N ALA A 31 -9.89 -18.02 -6.53
CA ALA A 31 -10.15 -19.30 -7.20
C ALA A 31 -10.55 -19.16 -8.68
N GLU A 32 -10.74 -17.94 -9.20
CA GLU A 32 -11.01 -17.72 -10.62
C GLU A 32 -9.85 -18.20 -11.51
N PRO A 33 -10.12 -18.59 -12.77
CA PRO A 33 -9.06 -18.93 -13.71
C PRO A 33 -8.06 -17.78 -13.87
N PHE A 34 -6.76 -18.07 -13.79
CA PHE A 34 -5.70 -17.07 -13.92
C PHE A 34 -5.73 -16.26 -15.23
N ALA A 35 -6.29 -16.81 -16.31
CA ALA A 35 -6.51 -16.04 -17.54
C ALA A 35 -7.49 -14.87 -17.33
N ALA A 36 -8.56 -15.07 -16.57
CA ALA A 36 -9.53 -14.03 -16.23
C ALA A 36 -8.92 -13.02 -15.25
N LEU A 37 -8.20 -13.51 -14.23
CA LEU A 37 -7.50 -12.65 -13.27
C LEU A 37 -6.44 -11.77 -13.94
N ARG A 38 -5.62 -12.32 -14.85
CA ARG A 38 -4.66 -11.55 -15.65
C ARG A 38 -5.36 -10.51 -16.52
N SER A 39 -6.40 -10.91 -17.25
CA SER A 39 -7.18 -9.97 -18.07
C SER A 39 -7.75 -8.82 -17.22
N ARG A 40 -8.24 -9.10 -16.02
CA ARG A 40 -8.74 -8.08 -15.09
C ARG A 40 -7.61 -7.17 -14.62
N TYR A 41 -6.49 -7.74 -14.16
CA TYR A 41 -5.32 -6.99 -13.72
C TYR A 41 -4.79 -6.05 -14.81
N ASP A 42 -4.71 -6.51 -16.07
CA ASP A 42 -4.27 -5.69 -17.20
C ASP A 42 -5.27 -4.58 -17.53
N SER A 43 -6.57 -4.89 -17.46
CA SER A 43 -7.63 -3.92 -17.78
C SER A 43 -7.82 -2.85 -16.70
N GLU A 44 -7.74 -3.22 -15.42
CA GLU A 44 -8.09 -2.40 -14.26
C GLU A 44 -6.86 -1.87 -13.49
N GLY A 45 -5.70 -2.51 -13.66
CA GLY A 45 -4.46 -2.18 -12.95
C GLY A 45 -4.35 -2.78 -11.55
N TYR A 46 -5.33 -3.55 -11.08
CA TYR A 46 -5.32 -4.20 -9.76
C TYR A 46 -6.15 -5.49 -9.72
N LEU A 47 -5.96 -6.25 -8.63
CA LEU A 47 -6.84 -7.32 -8.16
C LEU A 47 -7.02 -7.16 -6.64
N TRP A 48 -8.27 -6.99 -6.18
CA TRP A 48 -8.59 -7.09 -4.75
C TRP A 48 -9.02 -8.53 -4.43
N LEU A 49 -8.06 -9.36 -4.05
CA LEU A 49 -8.25 -10.78 -3.78
C LEU A 49 -8.84 -10.97 -2.39
N ARG A 50 -10.05 -11.51 -2.34
CA ARG A 50 -10.74 -11.75 -1.06
C ARG A 50 -10.23 -13.02 -0.40
N SER A 51 -9.88 -12.93 0.89
CA SER A 51 -9.49 -14.10 1.71
C SER A 51 -8.40 -14.99 1.09
N LEU A 52 -7.44 -14.39 0.37
CA LEU A 52 -6.29 -15.12 -0.18
C LEU A 52 -5.44 -15.75 0.94
N LEU A 53 -5.23 -15.00 2.03
CA LEU A 53 -4.44 -15.45 3.18
C LEU A 53 -5.36 -16.02 4.26
N PRO A 54 -4.94 -17.07 4.99
CA PRO A 54 -5.64 -17.55 6.17
C PRO A 54 -5.84 -16.44 7.20
N ARG A 55 -7.10 -16.03 7.40
CA ARG A 55 -7.48 -14.96 8.34
C ARG A 55 -6.84 -15.13 9.72
N ALA A 56 -6.85 -16.35 10.26
CA ALA A 56 -6.27 -16.64 11.57
C ALA A 56 -4.76 -16.34 11.62
N ALA A 57 -4.00 -16.69 10.58
CA ALA A 57 -2.58 -16.40 10.50
C ALA A 57 -2.30 -14.89 10.40
N VAL A 58 -3.14 -14.14 9.66
CA VAL A 58 -3.05 -12.68 9.57
C VAL A 58 -3.31 -12.02 10.92
N LEU A 59 -4.34 -12.48 11.66
CA LEU A 59 -4.65 -11.94 12.98
C LEU A 59 -3.62 -12.33 14.04
N GLU A 60 -3.03 -13.52 13.96
CA GLU A 60 -1.91 -13.89 14.84
C GLU A 60 -0.67 -13.05 14.55
N PHE A 61 -0.37 -12.75 13.28
CA PHE A 61 0.68 -11.80 12.95
C PHE A 61 0.36 -10.39 13.47
N ARG A 62 -0.89 -9.92 13.35
CA ARG A 62 -1.35 -8.65 13.94
C ARG A 62 -1.07 -8.59 15.45
N ARG A 63 -1.47 -9.64 16.18
CA ARG A 63 -1.24 -9.79 17.63
C ARG A 63 0.25 -9.74 17.94
N HIS A 64 1.08 -10.49 17.20
CA HIS A 64 2.53 -10.50 17.37
C HIS A 64 3.13 -9.11 17.19
N VAL A 65 2.76 -8.40 16.13
CA VAL A 65 3.23 -7.02 15.87
C VAL A 65 2.86 -6.11 17.02
N PHE A 66 1.58 -6.02 17.38
CA PHE A 66 1.13 -5.07 18.39
C PHE A 66 1.61 -5.40 19.80
N ALA A 67 1.79 -6.67 20.15
CA ALA A 67 2.34 -7.07 21.43
C ALA A 67 3.75 -6.50 21.67
N GLN A 68 4.55 -6.30 20.62
CA GLN A 68 5.87 -5.67 20.74
C GLN A 68 5.81 -4.17 21.07
N PHE A 69 4.65 -3.53 20.94
CA PHE A 69 4.45 -2.13 21.26
C PHE A 69 3.82 -1.88 22.64
N ALA A 70 3.55 -2.93 23.42
CA ALA A 70 2.90 -2.83 24.73
C ALA A 70 3.67 -1.92 25.70
N GLU A 71 5.00 -1.99 25.71
CA GLU A 71 5.87 -1.17 26.57
C GLU A 71 6.09 0.27 26.05
N PHE A 72 5.72 0.56 24.81
CA PHE A 72 5.98 1.84 24.15
C PHE A 72 4.77 2.80 24.18
N GLY A 73 3.73 2.46 24.94
CA GLY A 73 2.52 3.30 25.06
C GLY A 73 1.72 3.45 23.77
N LEU A 74 1.88 2.55 22.79
CA LEU A 74 1.12 2.60 21.54
C LEU A 74 -0.31 2.08 21.72
N LEU A 75 -0.47 1.05 22.56
CA LEU A 75 -1.75 0.37 22.80
C LEU A 75 -2.46 0.87 24.06
N ALA A 76 -3.78 0.87 24.04
CA ALA A 76 -4.61 1.05 25.24
C ALA A 76 -4.39 -0.12 26.22
N GLU A 77 -4.23 0.21 27.50
CA GLU A 77 -3.98 -0.79 28.55
C GLU A 77 -5.18 -1.73 28.72
N GLY A 78 -4.91 -3.01 29.00
CA GLY A 78 -5.94 -4.03 29.23
C GLY A 78 -6.68 -4.51 27.98
N THR A 79 -6.32 -4.01 26.78
CA THR A 79 -6.88 -4.48 25.51
C THR A 79 -6.07 -5.64 24.96
N ASP A 80 -6.70 -6.50 24.15
CA ASP A 80 -5.98 -7.54 23.44
C ASP A 80 -5.14 -6.89 22.31
N PRO A 81 -3.82 -7.17 22.19
CA PRO A 81 -2.99 -6.63 21.12
C PRO A 81 -3.56 -6.84 19.71
N VAL A 82 -4.31 -7.92 19.47
CA VAL A 82 -4.95 -8.15 18.17
C VAL A 82 -5.99 -7.08 17.83
N GLU A 83 -6.61 -6.45 18.81
CA GLU A 83 -7.57 -5.37 18.58
C GLU A 83 -6.85 -4.13 18.07
N GLY A 84 -5.63 -3.87 18.52
CA GLY A 84 -4.84 -2.71 18.09
C GLY A 84 -5.47 -1.38 18.51
N LYS A 85 -6.05 -1.31 19.71
CA LYS A 85 -6.64 -0.08 20.26
C LYS A 85 -5.53 0.92 20.61
N ALA A 86 -5.60 2.13 20.06
CA ALA A 86 -4.61 3.16 20.32
C ALA A 86 -4.68 3.65 21.77
N SER A 87 -3.53 3.90 22.39
CA SER A 87 -3.45 4.59 23.69
C SER A 87 -3.77 6.07 23.54
N ASP A 88 -4.39 6.69 24.54
CA ASP A 88 -4.49 8.16 24.63
C ASP A 88 -3.14 8.83 24.92
N ARG A 89 -2.12 8.04 25.31
CA ARG A 89 -0.77 8.52 25.52
C ARG A 89 -0.05 8.78 24.19
N SER A 90 0.86 9.73 24.20
CA SER A 90 1.86 9.88 23.15
C SER A 90 2.76 8.64 23.13
N PRO A 91 2.97 7.98 21.98
CA PRO A 91 3.86 6.84 21.89
C PRO A 91 5.29 7.25 22.25
N ASP A 92 6.01 6.36 22.93
CA ASP A 92 7.44 6.54 23.17
C ASP A 92 8.17 6.69 21.82
N PRO A 93 9.04 7.70 21.62
CA PRO A 93 9.87 7.83 20.42
C PRO A 93 10.63 6.54 20.03
N ALA A 94 11.00 5.70 21.00
CA ALA A 94 11.66 4.42 20.80
C ALA A 94 10.79 3.39 20.05
N SER A 95 9.46 3.58 20.00
CA SER A 95 8.56 2.77 19.16
C SER A 95 8.99 2.75 17.69
N ARG A 96 9.60 3.84 17.20
CA ARG A 96 10.17 3.89 15.85
C ARG A 96 11.29 2.89 15.66
N GLY A 97 12.19 2.77 16.64
CA GLY A 97 13.27 1.78 16.65
C GLY A 97 12.71 0.36 16.65
N ARG A 98 11.69 0.09 17.49
CA ARG A 98 11.04 -1.22 17.53
C ARG A 98 10.41 -1.61 16.19
N LEU A 99 9.75 -0.67 15.51
CA LEU A 99 9.22 -0.90 14.16
C LEU A 99 10.34 -1.28 13.17
N MET A 100 11.50 -0.62 13.26
CA MET A 100 12.65 -0.94 12.41
C MET A 100 13.24 -2.33 12.69
N GLU A 101 13.26 -2.78 13.94
CA GLU A 101 13.65 -4.15 14.28
C GLU A 101 12.64 -5.17 13.71
N LEU A 102 11.34 -4.90 13.87
CA LEU A 102 10.28 -5.77 13.40
C LEU A 102 10.32 -5.99 11.88
N VAL A 103 10.57 -4.94 11.08
CA VAL A 103 10.66 -5.09 9.62
C VAL A 103 11.90 -5.88 9.15
N ARG A 104 12.86 -6.13 10.04
CA ARG A 104 14.05 -6.97 9.80
C ARG A 104 13.87 -8.39 10.37
N SER A 105 12.77 -8.66 11.06
CA SER A 105 12.54 -9.92 11.75
C SER A 105 12.21 -11.07 10.80
N ALA A 106 12.59 -12.28 11.19
CA ALA A 106 12.17 -13.50 10.51
C ALA A 106 10.64 -13.71 10.55
N ALA A 107 9.96 -13.20 11.58
CA ALA A 107 8.51 -13.26 11.68
C ALA A 107 7.83 -12.47 10.55
N PHE A 108 8.30 -11.25 10.28
CA PHE A 108 7.79 -10.46 9.16
C PHE A 108 8.21 -11.03 7.79
N GLU A 109 9.43 -11.55 7.66
CA GLU A 109 9.86 -12.32 6.48
C GLU A 109 8.90 -13.48 6.17
N SER A 110 8.62 -14.31 7.17
CA SER A 110 7.72 -15.45 7.05
C SER A 110 6.29 -15.03 6.69
N PHE A 111 5.80 -13.91 7.23
CA PHE A 111 4.48 -13.37 6.89
C PHE A 111 4.42 -12.92 5.42
N CYS A 112 5.45 -12.24 4.92
CA CYS A 112 5.50 -11.79 3.53
C CYS A 112 5.73 -12.93 2.52
N LEU A 113 6.25 -14.08 2.97
CA LEU A 113 6.50 -15.28 2.18
C LEU A 113 5.49 -16.40 2.45
N MET A 114 4.26 -16.06 2.88
CA MET A 114 3.20 -17.05 3.03
C MET A 114 2.97 -17.81 1.71
N PRO A 115 2.85 -19.16 1.74
CA PRO A 115 2.73 -19.96 0.52
C PRO A 115 1.56 -19.61 -0.39
N GLU A 116 0.44 -19.19 0.19
CA GLU A 116 -0.74 -18.74 -0.53
C GLU A 116 -0.42 -17.51 -1.40
N LEU A 117 0.43 -16.60 -0.90
CA LEU A 117 0.80 -15.38 -1.60
C LEU A 117 1.78 -15.64 -2.74
N TRP A 118 2.97 -16.19 -2.46
CA TRP A 118 4.00 -16.30 -3.48
C TRP A 118 3.59 -17.27 -4.60
N ARG A 119 2.86 -18.35 -4.29
CA ARG A 119 2.32 -19.26 -5.33
C ARG A 119 1.30 -18.58 -6.22
N PHE A 120 0.46 -17.70 -5.66
CA PHE A 120 -0.49 -16.93 -6.44
C PHE A 120 0.25 -15.97 -7.38
N ILE A 121 1.28 -15.29 -6.86
CA ILE A 121 2.09 -14.36 -7.64
C ILE A 121 2.84 -15.09 -8.75
N ASP A 122 3.46 -16.24 -8.49
CA ASP A 122 4.13 -17.07 -9.50
C ASP A 122 3.20 -17.40 -10.67
N GLN A 123 1.96 -17.79 -10.36
CA GLN A 123 0.96 -18.08 -11.39
C GLN A 123 0.48 -16.82 -12.12
N LEU A 124 0.33 -15.69 -11.42
CA LEU A 124 -0.06 -14.42 -12.01
C LEU A 124 0.99 -13.92 -13.02
N ILE A 125 2.28 -13.91 -12.62
CA ILE A 125 3.39 -13.45 -13.46
C ILE A 125 3.86 -14.48 -14.49
N GLY A 126 3.47 -15.76 -14.32
CA GLY A 126 3.84 -16.85 -15.21
C GLY A 126 5.29 -17.29 -15.09
N GLY A 127 5.85 -17.25 -13.87
CA GLY A 127 7.27 -17.50 -13.61
C GLY A 127 7.55 -17.65 -12.11
N ASN A 128 8.83 -17.73 -11.75
CA ASN A 128 9.23 -17.78 -10.35
C ASN A 128 9.39 -16.35 -9.84
N SER A 129 8.63 -15.98 -8.81
CA SER A 129 8.71 -14.66 -8.20
C SER A 129 9.86 -14.57 -7.19
N THR A 130 10.35 -13.36 -6.99
CA THR A 130 11.23 -12.98 -5.90
C THR A 130 10.63 -11.81 -5.13
N LEU A 131 10.73 -11.84 -3.81
CA LEU A 131 10.29 -10.79 -2.91
C LEU A 131 11.41 -9.77 -2.73
N HIS A 132 11.11 -8.48 -2.91
CA HIS A 132 12.07 -7.42 -2.61
C HIS A 132 12.43 -7.40 -1.13
N ARG A 133 13.71 -7.13 -0.83
CA ARG A 133 14.20 -7.07 0.56
C ARG A 133 13.57 -5.90 1.33
N ARG A 134 13.34 -4.77 0.67
CA ARG A 134 12.64 -3.62 1.23
C ARG A 134 11.14 -3.93 1.32
N LYS A 135 10.66 -4.13 2.55
CA LYS A 135 9.26 -4.41 2.88
C LYS A 135 8.81 -3.42 3.91
N ILE A 136 7.65 -2.81 3.67
CA ILE A 136 7.19 -1.71 4.51
C ILE A 136 6.05 -2.22 5.38
N LEU A 137 6.12 -1.91 6.67
CA LEU A 137 5.08 -2.18 7.65
C LEU A 137 4.63 -0.85 8.24
N ARG A 138 3.33 -0.57 8.22
CA ARG A 138 2.79 0.71 8.69
C ARG A 138 1.62 0.48 9.61
N PHE A 139 1.58 1.24 10.69
CA PHE A 139 0.36 1.48 11.44
C PHE A 139 -0.02 2.96 11.37
N THR A 140 -1.32 3.23 11.44
CA THR A 140 -1.86 4.59 11.59
C THR A 140 -2.86 4.62 12.74
N ARG A 141 -2.75 5.65 13.57
CA ARG A 141 -3.67 5.88 14.67
C ARG A 141 -4.87 6.69 14.19
N PRO A 142 -6.04 6.50 14.82
CA PRO A 142 -7.14 7.42 14.65
C PRO A 142 -6.70 8.84 14.92
N GLY A 143 -7.02 9.75 14.00
CA GLY A 143 -6.72 11.16 14.13
C GLY A 143 -5.37 11.60 13.55
N ASP A 144 -4.47 10.70 13.15
CA ASP A 144 -3.18 11.06 12.55
C ASP A 144 -3.39 12.03 11.36
N PRO A 145 -2.71 13.19 11.31
CA PRO A 145 -3.01 14.22 10.32
C PRO A 145 -2.46 13.93 8.92
N ALA A 146 -1.48 13.04 8.82
CA ALA A 146 -0.79 12.71 7.58
C ALA A 146 -1.30 11.39 7.01
N SER A 147 -1.46 11.36 5.69
CA SER A 147 -1.79 10.15 4.95
C SER A 147 -0.88 10.04 3.72
N THR A 148 -0.71 8.83 3.19
CA THR A 148 0.06 8.65 1.95
C THR A 148 -0.60 9.43 0.81
N GLY A 149 0.13 10.38 0.22
CA GLY A 149 -0.35 11.13 -0.95
C GLY A 149 -0.41 10.27 -2.22
N ALA A 150 -1.07 10.79 -3.25
CA ALA A 150 -1.25 10.09 -4.51
C ALA A 150 0.09 9.89 -5.24
N HIS A 151 0.41 8.64 -5.56
CA HIS A 151 1.58 8.27 -6.33
C HIS A 151 1.37 6.90 -6.99
N TYR A 152 2.26 6.52 -7.90
CA TYR A 152 2.41 5.13 -8.35
C TYR A 152 3.80 4.63 -7.94
N ASP A 153 3.90 3.33 -7.66
CA ASP A 153 5.07 2.72 -7.03
C ASP A 153 6.35 2.82 -7.88
N LEU A 154 6.23 2.75 -9.21
CA LEU A 154 7.38 2.77 -10.12
C LEU A 154 8.23 4.02 -9.95
N ILE A 155 7.66 5.12 -9.45
CA ILE A 155 8.39 6.36 -9.15
C ILE A 155 9.65 6.07 -8.31
N TYR A 156 9.54 5.13 -7.37
CA TYR A 156 10.59 4.74 -6.43
C TYR A 156 11.38 3.49 -6.85
N LEU A 157 10.97 2.80 -7.92
CA LEU A 157 11.46 1.48 -8.37
C LEU A 157 12.01 1.47 -9.81
N ARG A 158 12.04 2.62 -10.49
CA ARG A 158 12.39 2.75 -11.91
C ARG A 158 13.83 2.42 -12.32
N ALA A 159 14.71 2.00 -11.39
CA ALA A 159 16.06 1.55 -11.74
C ALA A 159 16.15 0.04 -11.97
N GLY A 160 15.02 -0.68 -11.91
CA GLY A 160 14.89 -2.07 -12.31
C GLY A 160 13.81 -2.27 -13.40
N THR A 161 13.20 -3.44 -13.42
CA THR A 161 12.05 -3.76 -14.27
C THR A 161 10.81 -2.95 -13.93
N ASP A 162 9.94 -2.73 -14.92
CA ASP A 162 8.59 -2.21 -14.72
C ASP A 162 7.52 -3.32 -14.62
N ARG A 163 7.94 -4.58 -14.63
CA ARG A 163 7.10 -5.79 -14.52
C ARG A 163 7.03 -6.32 -13.09
N LEU A 164 6.90 -5.42 -12.12
CA LEU A 164 6.72 -5.77 -10.70
C LEU A 164 5.23 -5.79 -10.32
N VAL A 165 4.91 -6.48 -9.23
CA VAL A 165 3.57 -6.54 -8.64
C VAL A 165 3.70 -6.11 -7.18
N THR A 166 2.97 -5.07 -6.80
CA THR A 166 2.86 -4.67 -5.41
C THR A 166 1.71 -5.40 -4.75
N ALA A 167 1.97 -6.03 -3.61
CA ALA A 167 0.96 -6.57 -2.72
C ALA A 167 0.79 -5.64 -1.51
N TRP A 168 -0.40 -5.06 -1.39
CA TRP A 168 -0.84 -4.40 -0.16
C TRP A 168 -1.68 -5.36 0.67
N ILE A 169 -1.29 -5.55 1.93
CA ILE A 169 -1.90 -6.54 2.82
C ILE A 169 -2.45 -5.83 4.07
N PRO A 170 -3.78 -5.78 4.25
CA PRO A 170 -4.38 -5.38 5.52
C PRO A 170 -4.09 -6.45 6.59
N ILE A 171 -3.42 -6.06 7.67
CA ILE A 171 -3.09 -6.96 8.78
C ILE A 171 -4.13 -6.75 9.88
N GLY A 172 -5.36 -7.20 9.61
CA GLY A 172 -6.56 -6.88 10.38
C GLY A 172 -7.70 -6.42 9.47
N ASP A 173 -8.90 -6.29 10.03
CA ASP A 173 -9.99 -5.64 9.31
C ASP A 173 -9.69 -4.13 9.19
N VAL A 174 -9.90 -3.59 7.99
CA VAL A 174 -9.70 -2.17 7.66
C VAL A 174 -10.95 -1.71 6.91
N PRO A 175 -12.06 -1.45 7.62
CA PRO A 175 -13.19 -0.72 7.05
C PRO A 175 -12.70 0.62 6.49
N VAL A 176 -13.41 1.14 5.50
CA VAL A 176 -13.00 2.34 4.74
C VAL A 176 -12.61 3.54 5.61
N ARG A 177 -13.31 3.76 6.73
CA ARG A 177 -13.04 4.84 7.70
C ARG A 177 -11.68 4.75 8.39
N MET A 178 -11.03 3.58 8.38
CA MET A 178 -9.71 3.36 8.97
C MET A 178 -8.55 3.77 8.05
N GLY A 179 -8.85 4.32 6.87
CA GLY A 179 -7.82 4.85 6.01
C GLY A 179 -7.09 3.79 5.20
N GLY A 180 -7.80 2.80 4.65
CA GLY A 180 -7.19 1.84 3.70
C GLY A 180 -6.66 2.53 2.43
N LEU A 181 -5.98 1.77 1.55
CA LEU A 181 -5.59 2.33 0.25
C LEU A 181 -6.82 2.66 -0.60
N LEU A 182 -6.75 3.81 -1.26
CA LEU A 182 -7.62 4.23 -2.35
C LEU A 182 -6.86 4.11 -3.68
N TYR A 183 -7.59 3.78 -4.74
CA TYR A 183 -7.03 3.67 -6.09
C TYR A 183 -7.78 4.58 -7.05
N LEU A 184 -7.07 5.38 -7.84
CA LEU A 184 -7.72 6.21 -8.86
C LEU A 184 -8.14 5.30 -10.03
N GLU A 185 -9.42 5.27 -10.37
CA GLU A 185 -9.99 4.32 -11.34
C GLU A 185 -9.31 4.44 -12.71
N GLY A 186 -8.84 3.30 -13.25
CA GLY A 186 -8.15 3.20 -14.55
C GLY A 186 -6.79 3.90 -14.63
N SER A 187 -6.24 4.35 -13.49
CA SER A 187 -5.08 5.24 -13.45
C SER A 187 -3.74 4.58 -13.77
N HIS A 188 -3.66 3.25 -13.85
CA HIS A 188 -2.45 2.56 -14.32
C HIS A 188 -2.07 2.95 -15.75
N ARG A 189 -3.04 3.32 -16.59
CA ARG A 189 -2.80 3.84 -17.95
C ARG A 189 -2.18 5.23 -17.90
N LEU A 190 -2.77 6.11 -17.08
CA LEU A 190 -2.24 7.45 -16.81
C LEU A 190 -0.84 7.38 -16.20
N GLY A 191 -0.60 6.47 -15.25
CA GLY A 191 0.71 6.26 -14.65
C GLY A 191 1.78 5.89 -15.68
N ARG A 192 1.46 5.04 -16.67
CA ARG A 192 2.38 4.73 -17.79
C ARG A 192 2.68 5.95 -18.65
N GLU A 193 1.68 6.78 -18.94
CA GLU A 193 1.85 8.02 -19.70
C GLU A 193 2.74 9.01 -18.95
N MET A 194 2.48 9.20 -17.65
CA MET A 194 3.26 10.06 -16.76
C MET A 194 4.72 9.57 -16.64
N GLU A 195 4.93 8.26 -16.51
CA GLU A 195 6.28 7.68 -16.47
C GLU A 195 7.04 7.90 -17.78
N ALA A 196 6.37 7.66 -18.91
CA ALA A 196 6.98 7.88 -20.23
C ALA A 196 7.32 9.36 -20.47
N GLU A 197 6.46 10.29 -20.03
CA GLU A 197 6.74 11.73 -20.07
C GLU A 197 7.94 12.09 -19.19
N PHE A 198 7.96 11.58 -17.96
CA PHE A 198 9.08 11.79 -17.05
C PHE A 198 10.40 11.30 -17.65
N GLY A 199 10.41 10.09 -18.24
CA GLY A 199 11.58 9.55 -18.93
C GLY A 199 12.09 10.48 -20.05
N ARG A 200 11.19 11.06 -20.85
CA ARG A 200 11.55 12.06 -21.88
C ARG A 200 12.16 13.33 -21.26
N ARG A 201 11.55 13.86 -20.21
CA ARG A 201 12.05 15.06 -19.49
C ARG A 201 13.40 14.82 -18.82
N ASN A 202 13.68 13.58 -18.44
CA ASN A 202 14.89 13.19 -17.74
C ASN A 202 16.02 12.70 -18.66
N ALA A 203 15.77 12.57 -19.97
CA ALA A 203 16.73 12.01 -20.92
C ALA A 203 18.09 12.74 -20.95
N GLY A 204 18.15 14.02 -20.57
CA GLY A 204 19.37 14.82 -20.49
C GLY A 204 20.06 14.85 -19.12
N LEU A 205 19.48 14.22 -18.08
CA LEU A 205 20.04 14.23 -16.71
C LEU A 205 21.12 13.15 -16.52
N SER A 206 21.83 13.19 -15.39
CA SER A 206 22.74 12.10 -15.00
C SER A 206 21.96 10.79 -14.77
N PRO A 207 22.61 9.62 -14.86
CA PRO A 207 21.97 8.35 -14.55
C PRO A 207 21.26 8.32 -13.19
N GLU A 208 21.87 8.91 -12.16
CA GLU A 208 21.32 8.98 -10.80
C GLU A 208 20.08 9.87 -10.73
N GLU A 209 20.13 11.05 -11.37
CA GLU A 209 19.00 11.97 -11.43
C GLU A 209 17.81 11.39 -12.23
N ARG A 210 18.10 10.62 -13.29
CA ARG A 210 17.06 9.97 -14.11
C ARG A 210 16.18 9.04 -13.31
N ILE A 211 16.76 8.31 -12.37
CA ILE A 211 16.04 7.32 -11.56
C ILE A 211 15.46 7.92 -10.27
N SER A 212 15.90 9.12 -9.87
CA SER A 212 15.49 9.77 -8.62
C SER A 212 14.02 10.19 -8.63
N ALA A 213 13.32 9.90 -7.52
CA ALA A 213 11.99 10.43 -7.24
C ALA A 213 12.01 11.91 -6.78
N TYR A 214 13.20 12.50 -6.62
CA TYR A 214 13.42 13.83 -6.05
C TYR A 214 14.37 14.64 -6.91
N ASN A 215 13.99 14.89 -8.16
CA ASN A 215 14.72 15.76 -9.08
C ASN A 215 13.85 16.96 -9.49
N ARG A 216 14.43 17.88 -10.26
CA ARG A 216 13.75 19.09 -10.77
C ARG A 216 12.48 18.84 -11.61
N ASN A 217 12.24 17.61 -12.05
CA ASN A 217 11.05 17.23 -12.82
C ASN A 217 9.98 16.51 -11.97
N MET A 218 10.21 16.32 -10.66
CA MET A 218 9.25 15.78 -9.69
C MET A 218 8.74 16.85 -8.73
N THR A 219 7.67 16.54 -8.00
CA THR A 219 7.31 17.34 -6.82
C THR A 219 8.32 17.10 -5.70
N GLU A 220 8.40 18.02 -4.74
CA GLU A 220 9.31 17.94 -3.59
C GLU A 220 9.13 16.67 -2.74
N THR A 221 7.93 16.06 -2.79
CA THR A 221 7.59 14.87 -1.99
C THR A 221 7.76 13.56 -2.76
N GLY A 222 8.02 13.61 -4.07
CA GLY A 222 7.94 12.45 -4.97
C GLY A 222 6.51 12.01 -5.29
N TRP A 223 5.49 12.53 -4.59
CA TRP A 223 4.08 12.28 -4.89
C TRP A 223 3.59 13.12 -6.07
N ILE A 224 2.51 12.66 -6.70
CA ILE A 224 1.81 13.42 -7.74
C ILE A 224 1.00 14.56 -7.10
N SER A 225 0.26 14.26 -6.02
CA SER A 225 -0.59 15.23 -5.32
C SER A 225 -0.88 14.77 -3.89
N LYS A 226 -1.12 15.73 -2.98
CA LYS A 226 -1.80 15.49 -1.69
C LYS A 226 -3.30 15.79 -1.76
N ASP A 227 -3.71 16.60 -2.72
CA ASP A 227 -5.09 16.98 -2.98
C ASP A 227 -5.74 15.89 -3.87
N LEU A 228 -6.33 14.89 -3.21
CA LEU A 228 -7.02 13.79 -3.88
C LEU A 228 -8.30 14.24 -4.62
N PRO A 229 -9.14 15.15 -4.08
CA PRO A 229 -10.30 15.69 -4.80
C PRO A 229 -9.92 16.35 -6.13
N ALA A 230 -8.96 17.29 -6.11
CA ALA A 230 -8.54 17.99 -7.32
C ALA A 230 -7.94 17.03 -8.35
N MET A 231 -7.30 15.94 -7.89
CA MET A 231 -6.78 14.90 -8.77
C MET A 231 -7.90 14.13 -9.49
N ALA A 232 -8.95 13.71 -8.77
CA ALA A 232 -10.11 13.05 -9.35
C ALA A 232 -10.80 13.97 -10.38
N GLU A 233 -10.94 15.26 -10.07
CA GLU A 233 -11.48 16.27 -10.98
C GLU A 233 -10.63 16.43 -12.24
N ARG A 234 -9.33 16.67 -12.07
CA ARG A 234 -8.37 16.90 -13.16
C ARG A 234 -8.38 15.77 -14.19
N PHE A 235 -8.50 14.53 -13.72
CA PHE A 235 -8.47 13.36 -14.59
C PHE A 235 -9.86 12.82 -14.96
N GLY A 236 -10.94 13.51 -14.56
CA GLY A 236 -12.30 13.07 -14.86
C GLY A 236 -12.61 11.66 -14.34
N SER A 237 -12.00 11.27 -13.21
CA SER A 237 -12.09 9.92 -12.64
C SER A 237 -12.62 9.98 -11.19
N ARG A 238 -12.63 8.83 -10.53
CA ARG A 238 -13.03 8.64 -9.13
C ARG A 238 -12.03 7.79 -8.37
N TRP A 239 -11.98 7.99 -7.06
CA TRP A 239 -11.24 7.11 -6.16
C TRP A 239 -12.06 5.87 -5.84
N LEU A 240 -11.41 4.71 -5.81
CA LEU A 240 -12.00 3.43 -5.44
C LEU A 240 -11.54 3.06 -4.04
N ALA A 241 -12.51 2.88 -3.15
CA ALA A 241 -12.33 2.47 -1.76
C ALA A 241 -12.69 1.00 -1.56
N ALA A 242 -12.35 0.44 -0.41
CA ALA A 242 -12.83 -0.87 0.01
C ALA A 242 -12.92 -1.00 1.53
N ASP A 243 -13.83 -1.87 1.97
CA ASP A 243 -13.85 -2.44 3.31
C ASP A 243 -13.01 -3.71 3.29
N TYR A 244 -11.72 -3.53 3.54
CA TYR A 244 -10.78 -4.65 3.55
C TYR A 244 -10.97 -5.50 4.79
N ALA A 245 -10.80 -6.82 4.65
CA ALA A 245 -10.81 -7.76 5.76
C ALA A 245 -9.45 -8.42 5.95
N ALA A 246 -9.15 -8.85 7.18
CA ALA A 246 -7.98 -9.70 7.42
C ALA A 246 -8.07 -10.98 6.56
N GLY A 247 -7.04 -11.22 5.76
CA GLY A 247 -6.99 -12.28 4.75
C GLY A 247 -7.07 -11.77 3.31
N ASP A 248 -7.57 -10.55 3.09
CA ASP A 248 -7.56 -9.94 1.77
C ASP A 248 -6.13 -9.54 1.36
N VAL A 249 -5.89 -9.43 0.05
CA VAL A 249 -4.67 -8.87 -0.53
C VAL A 249 -5.05 -8.03 -1.74
N VAL A 250 -4.50 -6.83 -1.87
CA VAL A 250 -4.61 -6.06 -3.12
C VAL A 250 -3.30 -6.17 -3.88
N LEU A 251 -3.35 -6.80 -5.05
CA LEU A 251 -2.25 -6.77 -6.02
C LEU A 251 -2.47 -5.60 -6.95
N HIS A 252 -1.47 -4.75 -7.19
CA HIS A 252 -1.60 -3.64 -8.12
C HIS A 252 -0.35 -3.42 -8.97
N SER A 253 -0.61 -2.90 -10.18
CA SER A 253 0.37 -2.47 -11.15
C SER A 253 1.29 -1.41 -10.57
N PRO A 254 2.59 -1.39 -10.92
CA PRO A 254 3.51 -0.37 -10.42
C PRO A 254 3.18 1.03 -10.94
N TYR A 255 2.28 1.11 -11.92
CA TYR A 255 1.75 2.35 -12.48
C TYR A 255 0.42 2.77 -11.85
N MET A 256 -0.20 1.94 -11.01
CA MET A 256 -1.49 2.23 -10.42
C MET A 256 -1.36 3.39 -9.43
N ILE A 257 -2.08 4.49 -9.70
CA ILE A 257 -2.08 5.63 -8.80
C ILE A 257 -2.96 5.30 -7.60
N HIS A 258 -2.35 5.38 -6.43
CA HIS A 258 -2.99 5.07 -5.16
C HIS A 258 -2.58 6.08 -4.08
N ALA A 259 -3.40 6.16 -3.04
CA ALA A 259 -3.23 7.04 -1.89
C ALA A 259 -3.85 6.37 -0.65
N ALA A 260 -3.73 7.01 0.51
CA ALA A 260 -4.49 6.61 1.70
C ALA A 260 -5.31 7.77 2.23
N THR A 261 -6.40 7.46 2.94
CA THR A 261 -7.16 8.42 3.75
C THR A 261 -6.74 8.35 5.21
N ARG A 262 -7.19 9.34 5.98
CA ARG A 262 -7.05 9.38 7.42
C ARG A 262 -7.76 8.20 8.06
N ASN A 263 -7.19 7.71 9.16
CA ASN A 263 -7.90 6.81 10.05
C ASN A 263 -8.77 7.67 10.97
N ASP A 264 -10.09 7.54 10.83
CA ASP A 264 -11.09 8.23 11.64
C ASP A 264 -11.99 7.20 12.37
N ASP A 265 -11.46 6.01 12.69
CA ASP A 265 -12.22 4.99 13.42
C ASP A 265 -12.64 5.48 14.81
N PRO A 266 -13.94 5.53 15.12
CA PRO A 266 -14.44 6.08 16.37
C PRO A 266 -14.13 5.19 17.57
N ASP A 267 -13.85 3.90 17.34
CA ASP A 267 -13.54 2.94 18.41
C ASP A 267 -12.06 2.93 18.79
N GLY A 268 -11.26 3.87 18.27
CA GLY A 268 -9.84 3.98 18.61
C GLY A 268 -8.96 2.91 17.95
N THR A 269 -9.45 2.21 16.91
CA THR A 269 -8.71 1.10 16.29
C THR A 269 -7.62 1.58 15.34
N MET A 270 -6.39 1.09 15.51
CA MET A 270 -5.29 1.36 14.58
C MET A 270 -5.38 0.49 13.33
N ARG A 271 -5.08 1.08 12.17
CA ARG A 271 -4.81 0.33 10.94
C ARG A 271 -3.41 -0.28 11.03
N LEU A 272 -3.23 -1.51 10.58
CA LEU A 272 -1.91 -2.12 10.36
C LEU A 272 -1.91 -2.73 8.96
N SER A 273 -0.85 -2.48 8.19
CA SER A 273 -0.74 -2.98 6.82
C SER A 273 0.71 -3.20 6.43
N ALA A 274 0.93 -4.08 5.45
CA ALA A 274 2.22 -4.24 4.79
C ALA A 274 2.13 -3.87 3.30
N ASP A 275 3.19 -3.23 2.79
CA ASP A 275 3.41 -2.93 1.38
C ASP A 275 4.66 -3.69 0.91
N ILE A 276 4.49 -4.72 0.08
CA ILE A 276 5.60 -5.55 -0.41
C ILE A 276 5.54 -5.72 -1.92
N ARG A 277 6.69 -5.99 -2.55
CA ARG A 277 6.80 -6.07 -4.01
C ARG A 277 7.43 -7.38 -4.43
N PHE A 278 6.90 -7.92 -5.51
CA PHE A 278 7.42 -9.10 -6.18
C PHE A 278 7.75 -8.78 -7.63
N GLN A 279 8.73 -9.48 -8.18
CA GLN A 279 9.04 -9.48 -9.61
C GLN A 279 9.48 -10.88 -10.04
N ASP A 280 9.62 -11.14 -11.34
CA ASP A 280 10.22 -12.38 -11.82
C ASP A 280 11.71 -12.42 -11.46
N VAL A 281 12.23 -13.59 -11.07
CA VAL A 281 13.67 -13.79 -10.75
C VAL A 281 14.60 -13.47 -11.92
N ARG A 282 14.09 -13.47 -13.16
CA ARG A 282 14.85 -13.18 -14.38
C ARG A 282 14.94 -11.68 -14.69
N ASP A 283 14.08 -10.87 -14.09
CA ASP A 283 14.01 -9.45 -14.34
C ASP A 283 15.04 -8.70 -13.47
N ASP A 284 15.56 -7.58 -13.97
CA ASP A 284 16.50 -6.74 -13.22
C ASP A 284 15.82 -6.09 -12.02
N ALA A 285 16.42 -6.22 -10.83
CA ALA A 285 15.91 -5.60 -9.61
C ALA A 285 16.52 -4.21 -9.40
N ASP A 286 15.73 -3.26 -8.91
CA ASP A 286 16.22 -1.94 -8.53
C ASP A 286 17.19 -2.08 -7.33
N PRO A 287 18.49 -1.76 -7.48
CA PRO A 287 19.48 -1.95 -6.42
C PRO A 287 19.18 -1.10 -5.17
N ARG A 288 18.44 0.01 -5.31
CA ARG A 288 18.04 0.89 -4.20
C ARG A 288 17.03 0.19 -3.27
N TRP A 289 16.32 -0.82 -3.77
CA TRP A 289 15.40 -1.66 -3.01
C TRP A 289 16.06 -2.94 -2.44
N GLY A 290 17.39 -3.06 -2.56
CA GLY A 290 18.17 -4.18 -2.05
C GLY A 290 18.46 -4.18 -0.54
N SER A 291 17.97 -3.18 0.20
CA SER A 291 18.14 -3.02 1.66
C SER A 291 16.81 -3.09 2.41
N HIS A 292 16.84 -3.40 3.71
CA HIS A 292 15.64 -3.31 4.55
C HIS A 292 15.15 -1.87 4.67
N TRP A 293 13.83 -1.71 4.86
CA TRP A 293 13.22 -0.40 5.05
C TRP A 293 13.76 0.32 6.29
N SER A 294 14.00 1.63 6.16
CA SER A 294 14.36 2.53 7.25
C SER A 294 13.52 3.81 7.19
N LEU A 295 13.22 4.41 8.34
CA LEU A 295 12.52 5.69 8.39
C LEU A 295 13.41 6.80 7.84
N GLY A 296 12.88 7.60 6.90
CA GLY A 296 13.54 8.80 6.40
C GLY A 296 14.73 8.53 5.46
N ASP A 297 14.84 7.33 4.89
CA ASP A 297 15.92 6.97 3.95
C ASP A 297 15.70 7.49 2.51
N GLY A 298 14.62 8.26 2.29
CA GLY A 298 14.35 8.92 1.00
C GLY A 298 13.90 7.97 -0.10
N LEU A 299 13.28 6.84 0.24
CA LEU A 299 12.70 5.86 -0.70
C LEU A 299 11.35 5.28 -0.23
#